data_AF-A0A7S4T9R1-F1
#
_entry.id   AF-A0A7S4T9R1-F1
#
_cell.length_a   1.000
_cell.length_b   1.000
_cell.length_c   1.000
_cell.angle_alpha   90.00
_cell.angle_beta   90.00
_cell.angle_gamma   90.00
#
_symmetry.space_group_name_H-M   'P 1'
#
loop_
_entity.id
_entity.type
_entity.pdbx_description
1 polymer ?
#
loop_
_entity_poly.entity_id
_entity_poly.type
_entity_poly.pdbx_seq_one_letter_code
_entity_poly.pdbx_strand_id
1 'polypeptide(L)'
;EGAKDEEGKRADEEEAHEDESDISEDERELREVTKKLWQEEDDETYAWMDDSSKDRAKLEASRKRMHRAAVELWTRATKLAADVERLSDATAGGDAVRALRATIERFVASELATLRPHRADDALELLGLFVRQAAEVLCTAGAIDPVTAVAEVAMKVNHPLMAAVQSPELERRCAGLLEAIKAMPSTYERFVAPVEARFVSNDQETLSTEEPSSRLCLQLLPPEPSEPPAGGAEKGPMGGPIEVEMPAGATVADLKARAAQMVEGPLRLRVKGGPLLEAGDAVLVGVGGLQDGAEVVVEPDTLDSEYPAWMAAPPRARPAVGGSSLSLQRDGPGEVSALSSQPVPTPAVPKAQTVHDFGCTCFRCIKRRQFRR
;
A
#
# COMPACT_ATOMS: atom_id res chain seq x y z
N GLU A 1 -30.77 -34.69 -34.48
CA GLU A 1 -30.88 -33.27 -34.13
C GLU A 1 -30.94 -33.15 -32.61
N GLY A 2 -30.16 -32.23 -32.03
CA GLY A 2 -30.23 -31.91 -30.60
C GLY A 2 -29.01 -32.33 -29.77
N ALA A 3 -27.82 -31.81 -30.10
CA ALA A 3 -26.71 -31.74 -29.15
C ALA A 3 -26.88 -30.46 -28.31
N LYS A 4 -27.01 -30.61 -26.99
CA LYS A 4 -26.95 -29.52 -26.01
C LYS A 4 -25.55 -29.54 -25.41
N ASP A 5 -24.79 -28.49 -25.69
CA ASP A 5 -23.50 -28.24 -25.06
C ASP A 5 -23.74 -27.64 -23.67
N GLU A 6 -23.47 -28.44 -22.63
CA GLU A 6 -23.23 -27.95 -21.27
C GLU A 6 -21.72 -27.81 -21.08
N GLU A 7 -21.21 -26.59 -21.19
CA GLU A 7 -19.81 -26.27 -20.92
C GLU A 7 -19.72 -25.01 -20.06
N GLY A 8 -18.99 -25.07 -18.95
CA GLY A 8 -18.50 -23.87 -18.25
C GLY A 8 -18.80 -23.71 -16.77
N LYS A 9 -18.78 -24.78 -15.96
CA LYS A 9 -18.74 -24.64 -14.49
C LYS A 9 -17.30 -24.33 -14.06
N ARG A 10 -16.97 -23.04 -13.93
CA ARG A 10 -15.67 -22.57 -13.42
C ARG A 10 -15.48 -23.01 -11.97
N ALA A 11 -14.42 -23.77 -11.74
CA ALA A 11 -13.78 -23.95 -10.46
C ALA A 11 -12.97 -22.68 -10.12
N ASP A 12 -13.11 -22.17 -8.89
CA ASP A 12 -12.04 -21.60 -8.05
C ASP A 12 -12.65 -20.68 -7.01
N GLU A 13 -13.09 -21.26 -5.89
CA GLU A 13 -13.09 -20.58 -4.59
C GLU A 13 -12.52 -21.60 -3.58
N GLU A 14 -11.20 -21.74 -3.57
CA GLU A 14 -10.48 -22.25 -2.39
C GLU A 14 -10.58 -21.17 -1.30
N GLU A 15 -11.71 -21.18 -0.59
CA GLU A 15 -11.91 -20.42 0.63
C GLU A 15 -10.93 -20.98 1.68
N ALA A 16 -9.92 -20.18 2.04
CA ALA A 16 -8.99 -20.52 3.10
C ALA A 16 -9.79 -20.70 4.40
N HIS A 17 -9.97 -21.95 4.81
CA HIS A 17 -10.53 -22.32 6.11
C HIS A 17 -9.56 -21.84 7.19
N GLU A 18 -9.69 -20.59 7.62
CA GLU A 18 -9.12 -20.10 8.86
C GLU A 18 -9.89 -20.77 10.01
N ASP A 19 -9.17 -21.43 10.90
CA ASP A 19 -9.72 -22.21 12.01
C ASP A 19 -10.40 -21.25 13.02
N GLU A 20 -11.72 -21.07 12.91
CA GLU A 20 -12.52 -20.10 13.68
C GLU A 20 -12.84 -20.55 15.12
N SER A 21 -12.11 -21.52 15.67
CA SER A 21 -12.49 -22.17 16.94
C SER A 21 -12.28 -21.32 18.20
N ASP A 22 -11.62 -20.17 18.13
CA ASP A 22 -11.28 -19.34 19.31
C ASP A 22 -11.84 -17.90 19.27
N ILE A 23 -12.71 -17.59 18.31
CA ILE A 23 -13.39 -16.29 18.28
C ILE A 23 -14.53 -16.33 19.32
N SER A 24 -14.54 -15.37 20.25
CA SER A 24 -15.63 -15.25 21.22
C SER A 24 -16.98 -15.11 20.51
N GLU A 25 -18.06 -15.64 21.10
CA GLU A 25 -19.41 -15.62 20.49
C GLU A 25 -19.83 -14.19 20.10
N ASP A 26 -19.48 -13.20 20.93
CA ASP A 26 -19.70 -11.78 20.68
C ASP A 26 -18.88 -11.23 19.50
N GLU A 27 -17.61 -11.62 19.33
CA GLU A 27 -16.80 -11.21 18.19
C GLU A 27 -17.22 -11.91 16.89
N ARG A 28 -17.68 -13.15 16.98
CA ARG A 28 -18.27 -13.87 15.84
C ARG A 28 -19.54 -13.18 15.40
N GLU A 29 -20.41 -12.80 16.34
CA GLU A 29 -21.62 -12.04 16.04
C GLU A 29 -21.27 -10.66 15.46
N LEU A 30 -20.29 -9.95 16.02
CA LEU A 30 -19.85 -8.66 15.46
C LEU A 30 -19.28 -8.81 14.04
N ARG A 31 -18.50 -9.86 13.77
CA ARG A 31 -17.96 -10.14 12.42
C ARG A 31 -19.07 -10.54 11.45
N GLU A 32 -20.02 -11.37 11.88
CA GLU A 32 -21.17 -11.74 11.05
C GLU A 32 -22.08 -10.55 10.78
N VAL A 33 -22.35 -9.70 11.77
CA VAL A 33 -23.14 -8.46 11.62
C VAL A 33 -22.40 -7.49 10.71
N THR A 34 -21.09 -7.31 10.89
CA THR A 34 -20.29 -6.43 10.03
C THR A 34 -20.27 -6.97 8.61
N LYS A 35 -19.97 -8.27 8.42
CA LYS A 35 -20.00 -8.94 7.10
C LYS A 35 -21.36 -8.79 6.44
N LYS A 36 -22.47 -9.03 7.15
CA LYS A 36 -23.84 -8.82 6.66
C LYS A 36 -24.10 -7.35 6.31
N LEU A 37 -23.65 -6.39 7.10
CA LEU A 37 -23.82 -4.96 6.80
C LEU A 37 -23.13 -4.56 5.49
N TRP A 38 -21.90 -5.04 5.27
CA TRP A 38 -21.17 -4.78 4.02
C TRP A 38 -21.76 -5.54 2.82
N GLN A 39 -22.37 -6.70 3.06
CA GLN A 39 -22.94 -7.55 2.02
C GLN A 39 -24.35 -7.08 1.62
N GLU A 40 -25.17 -6.65 2.58
CA GLU A 40 -26.51 -6.07 2.35
C GLU A 40 -26.42 -4.67 1.74
N GLU A 41 -25.44 -3.82 2.11
CA GLU A 41 -25.24 -2.54 1.42
C GLU A 41 -24.86 -2.72 -0.06
N ASP A 42 -24.10 -3.75 -0.40
CA ASP A 42 -23.68 -4.02 -1.78
C ASP A 42 -24.78 -4.73 -2.61
N ASP A 43 -25.61 -5.59 -2.01
CA ASP A 43 -26.62 -6.36 -2.73
C ASP A 43 -27.96 -5.61 -2.91
N GLU A 44 -28.42 -4.84 -1.91
CA GLU A 44 -29.71 -4.14 -1.99
C GLU A 44 -29.63 -2.87 -2.85
N THR A 45 -28.47 -2.21 -2.88
CA THR A 45 -28.26 -0.96 -3.63
C THR A 45 -28.30 -1.14 -5.15
N TYR A 46 -28.02 -2.35 -5.65
CA TYR A 46 -27.87 -2.63 -7.09
C TYR A 46 -28.83 -3.70 -7.63
N ALA A 47 -29.78 -4.18 -6.83
CA ALA A 47 -30.77 -5.18 -7.26
C ALA A 47 -31.66 -4.72 -8.43
N TRP A 48 -31.82 -3.41 -8.62
CA TRP A 48 -32.63 -2.80 -9.68
C TRP A 48 -31.86 -2.47 -10.97
N MET A 49 -30.53 -2.63 -10.98
CA MET A 49 -29.67 -2.31 -12.13
C MET A 49 -29.59 -3.47 -13.14
N ASP A 50 -29.45 -3.17 -14.44
CA ASP A 50 -29.24 -4.21 -15.47
C ASP A 50 -27.90 -4.94 -15.24
N ASP A 51 -27.77 -6.18 -15.72
CA ASP A 51 -26.56 -6.99 -15.46
C ASP A 51 -25.26 -6.38 -15.99
N SER A 52 -25.29 -5.60 -17.08
CA SER A 52 -24.13 -4.84 -17.57
C SER A 52 -23.77 -3.66 -16.64
N SER A 53 -24.77 -3.04 -16.01
CA SER A 53 -24.56 -1.99 -15.03
C SER A 53 -24.13 -2.52 -13.65
N LYS A 54 -24.50 -3.76 -13.28
CA LYS A 54 -23.98 -4.45 -12.09
C LYS A 54 -22.48 -4.73 -12.20
N ASP A 55 -21.99 -5.18 -13.36
CA ASP A 55 -20.56 -5.40 -13.57
C ASP A 55 -19.77 -4.10 -13.44
N ARG A 56 -20.32 -2.99 -13.96
CA ARG A 56 -19.73 -1.66 -13.79
C ARG A 56 -19.70 -1.23 -12.33
N ALA A 57 -20.80 -1.41 -11.60
CA ALA A 57 -20.89 -1.09 -10.17
C ALA A 57 -19.88 -1.87 -9.33
N LYS A 58 -19.72 -3.19 -9.59
CA LYS A 58 -18.72 -4.05 -8.94
C LYS A 58 -17.29 -3.57 -9.21
N LEU A 59 -16.97 -3.20 -10.45
CA LEU A 59 -15.66 -2.64 -10.79
C LEU A 59 -15.40 -1.31 -10.09
N GLU A 60 -16.41 -0.43 -10.02
CA GLU A 60 -16.31 0.84 -9.31
C GLU A 60 -16.12 0.65 -7.80
N ALA A 61 -16.85 -0.28 -7.18
CA ALA A 61 -16.70 -0.64 -5.76
C ALA A 61 -15.31 -1.21 -5.46
N SER A 62 -14.83 -2.16 -6.28
CA SER A 62 -13.48 -2.74 -6.16
C SER A 62 -12.39 -1.68 -6.30
N ARG A 63 -12.52 -0.77 -7.28
CA ARG A 63 -11.61 0.37 -7.45
C ARG A 63 -11.61 1.27 -6.21
N LYS A 64 -12.78 1.62 -5.67
CA LYS A 64 -12.91 2.43 -4.45
C LYS A 64 -12.26 1.73 -3.25
N ARG A 65 -12.45 0.42 -3.10
CA ARG A 65 -11.82 -0.40 -2.04
C ARG A 65 -10.29 -0.37 -2.15
N MET A 66 -9.74 -0.59 -3.34
CA MET A 66 -8.30 -0.51 -3.58
C MET A 66 -7.75 0.90 -3.31
N HIS A 67 -8.49 1.95 -3.70
CA HIS A 67 -8.10 3.32 -3.43
C HIS A 67 -8.06 3.63 -1.93
N ARG A 68 -9.08 3.23 -1.16
CA ARG A 68 -9.09 3.39 0.30
C ARG A 68 -7.90 2.68 0.96
N ALA A 69 -7.63 1.44 0.56
CA ALA A 69 -6.47 0.69 1.07
C ALA A 69 -5.13 1.37 0.72
N ALA A 70 -5.00 1.92 -0.49
CA ALA A 70 -3.80 2.65 -0.91
C ALA A 70 -3.63 3.96 -0.13
N VAL A 71 -4.71 4.73 0.10
CA VAL A 71 -4.70 5.96 0.90
C VAL A 71 -4.35 5.67 2.36
N GLU A 72 -4.89 4.58 2.92
CA GLU A 72 -4.57 4.16 4.28
C GLU A 72 -3.10 3.76 4.41
N LEU A 73 -2.56 2.98 3.48
CA LEU A 73 -1.13 2.64 3.43
C LEU A 73 -0.26 3.89 3.30
N TRP A 74 -0.64 4.84 2.43
CA TRP A 74 0.08 6.09 2.25
C TRP A 74 0.08 6.93 3.54
N THR A 75 -1.07 7.03 4.22
CA THR A 75 -1.19 7.77 5.48
C THR A 75 -0.36 7.14 6.60
N ARG A 76 -0.31 5.80 6.66
CA ARG A 76 0.58 5.10 7.59
C ARG A 76 2.04 5.37 7.26
N ALA A 77 2.41 5.34 5.97
CA ALA A 77 3.77 5.60 5.52
C ALA A 77 4.22 7.04 5.82
N THR A 78 3.38 8.05 5.61
CA THR A 78 3.71 9.44 5.94
C THR A 78 3.86 9.65 7.44
N LYS A 79 3.01 9.02 8.25
CA LYS A 79 3.16 9.03 9.71
C LYS A 79 4.48 8.37 10.16
N LEU A 80 4.80 7.21 9.60
CA LEU A 80 6.07 6.51 9.85
C LEU A 80 7.27 7.36 9.44
N ALA A 81 7.21 8.06 8.29
CA ALA A 81 8.28 8.96 7.87
C ALA A 81 8.48 10.12 8.86
N ALA A 82 7.40 10.75 9.32
CA ALA A 82 7.46 11.80 10.34
C ALA A 82 7.98 11.27 11.69
N ASP A 83 7.59 10.05 12.08
CA ASP A 83 8.09 9.41 13.29
C ASP A 83 9.59 9.09 13.16
N VAL A 84 10.07 8.66 11.98
CA VAL A 84 11.50 8.43 11.70
C VAL A 84 12.30 9.74 11.76
N GLU A 85 11.80 10.81 11.14
CA GLU A 85 12.45 12.13 11.19
C GLU A 85 12.52 12.66 12.64
N ARG A 86 11.46 12.46 13.42
CA ARG A 86 11.46 12.80 14.84
C ARG A 86 12.45 11.94 15.65
N LEU A 87 12.68 10.70 15.25
CA LEU A 87 13.60 9.78 15.89
C LEU A 87 15.07 10.01 15.47
N SER A 88 15.33 10.62 14.31
CA SER A 88 16.69 10.93 13.85
C SER A 88 17.36 12.07 14.63
N ASP A 89 16.59 12.98 15.23
CA ASP A 89 17.11 14.11 16.01
C ASP A 89 17.51 13.74 17.45
N ALA A 90 16.99 12.62 17.97
CA ALA A 90 17.37 12.09 19.26
C ALA A 90 18.47 11.04 19.08
N THR A 91 19.40 10.93 20.03
CA THR A 91 20.40 9.85 20.13
C THR A 91 19.79 8.47 19.77
N ALA A 92 19.94 8.07 18.51
CA ALA A 92 18.98 7.23 17.77
C ALA A 92 18.78 5.81 18.34
N GLY A 93 19.73 5.29 19.11
CA GLY A 93 19.60 3.99 19.75
C GLY A 93 18.71 3.96 21.00
N GLY A 94 18.64 5.07 21.74
CA GLY A 94 17.90 5.11 23.01
C GLY A 94 16.39 5.07 22.80
N ASP A 95 15.91 5.67 21.72
CA ASP A 95 14.47 5.89 21.51
C ASP A 95 13.77 4.65 20.96
N ALA A 96 14.42 3.90 20.06
CA ALA A 96 13.89 2.63 19.55
C ALA A 96 13.71 1.60 20.69
N VAL A 97 14.70 1.46 21.56
CA VAL A 97 14.62 0.58 22.74
C VAL A 97 13.56 1.09 23.73
N ARG A 98 13.42 2.41 23.91
CA ARG A 98 12.36 2.99 24.76
C ARG A 98 10.97 2.68 24.19
N ALA A 99 10.78 2.79 22.88
CA ALA A 99 9.55 2.41 22.21
C ALA A 99 9.25 0.92 22.39
N LEU A 100 10.25 0.05 22.26
CA LEU A 100 10.11 -1.38 22.52
C LEU A 100 9.63 -1.65 23.95
N ARG A 101 10.27 -1.03 24.95
CA ARG A 101 9.86 -1.15 26.36
C ARG A 101 8.42 -0.73 26.58
N ALA A 102 8.01 0.42 26.04
CA ALA A 102 6.65 0.92 26.18
C ALA A 102 5.61 -0.02 25.53
N THR A 103 5.93 -0.60 24.38
CA THR A 103 5.09 -1.60 23.71
C THR A 103 4.98 -2.88 24.53
N ILE A 104 6.10 -3.40 25.04
CA ILE A 104 6.12 -4.58 25.90
C ILE A 104 5.33 -4.34 27.19
N GLU A 105 5.52 -3.21 27.85
CA GLU A 105 4.81 -2.87 29.09
C GLU A 105 3.29 -2.80 28.87
N ARG A 106 2.86 -2.20 27.76
CA ARG A 106 1.43 -2.18 27.38
C ARG A 106 0.90 -3.58 27.12
N PHE A 107 1.61 -4.39 26.34
CA PHE A 107 1.23 -5.76 26.03
C PHE A 107 1.15 -6.63 27.28
N VAL A 108 2.13 -6.50 28.19
CA VAL A 108 2.13 -7.22 29.47
C VAL A 108 0.93 -6.82 30.33
N ALA A 109 0.59 -5.53 30.36
CA ALA A 109 -0.53 -5.04 31.13
C ALA A 109 -1.91 -5.42 30.56
N SER A 110 -2.08 -5.45 29.22
CA SER A 110 -3.37 -5.73 28.58
C SER A 110 -3.59 -7.21 28.29
N GLU A 111 -2.61 -7.87 27.68
CA GLU A 111 -2.77 -9.23 27.15
C GLU A 111 -2.22 -10.27 28.11
N LEU A 112 -0.99 -10.08 28.60
CA LEU A 112 -0.34 -11.10 29.41
C LEU A 112 -1.00 -11.26 30.78
N ALA A 113 -1.56 -10.18 31.34
CA ALA A 113 -2.28 -10.21 32.61
C ALA A 113 -3.58 -11.03 32.56
N THR A 114 -4.15 -11.27 31.37
CA THR A 114 -5.39 -12.05 31.19
C THR A 114 -5.12 -13.53 30.87
N LEU A 115 -3.85 -13.92 30.69
CA LEU A 115 -3.46 -15.28 30.35
C LEU A 115 -3.87 -16.26 31.46
N ARG A 116 -4.70 -17.24 31.09
CA ARG A 116 -5.08 -18.33 31.99
C ARG A 116 -3.92 -19.31 32.17
N PRO A 117 -3.62 -19.74 33.42
CA PRO A 117 -2.60 -20.76 33.65
C PRO A 117 -2.90 -22.06 32.89
N HIS A 118 -1.85 -22.75 32.45
CA HIS A 118 -1.90 -24.10 31.86
C HIS A 118 -2.59 -24.25 30.49
N ARG A 119 -2.94 -23.17 29.78
CA ARG A 119 -3.45 -23.26 28.39
C ARG A 119 -2.35 -22.92 27.39
N ALA A 120 -1.77 -23.94 26.76
CA ALA A 120 -0.64 -23.76 25.83
C ALA A 120 -1.04 -23.04 24.53
N ASP A 121 -2.25 -23.27 24.05
CA ASP A 121 -2.76 -22.67 22.82
C ASP A 121 -2.94 -21.15 22.99
N ASP A 122 -3.60 -20.71 24.08
CA ASP A 122 -3.74 -19.29 24.44
C ASP A 122 -2.36 -18.59 24.52
N ALA A 123 -1.33 -19.24 25.08
CA ALA A 123 0.02 -18.68 25.17
C ALA A 123 0.73 -18.56 23.81
N LEU A 124 0.53 -19.52 22.91
CA LEU A 124 1.06 -19.46 21.54
C LEU A 124 0.35 -18.37 20.72
N GLU A 125 -0.95 -18.23 20.87
CA GLU A 125 -1.72 -17.18 20.22
C GLU A 125 -1.27 -15.79 20.70
N LEU A 126 -1.10 -15.60 22.01
CA LEU A 126 -0.58 -14.36 22.58
C LEU A 126 0.83 -14.04 22.07
N LEU A 127 1.72 -15.02 21.96
CA LEU A 127 3.04 -14.81 21.36
C LEU A 127 2.92 -14.35 19.90
N GLY A 128 2.01 -14.96 19.12
CA GLY A 128 1.72 -14.54 17.75
C GLY A 128 1.15 -13.12 17.68
N LEU A 129 0.25 -12.77 18.60
CA LEU A 129 -0.32 -11.43 18.72
C LEU A 129 0.75 -10.39 19.06
N PHE A 130 1.62 -10.68 20.03
CA PHE A 130 2.76 -9.83 20.37
C PHE A 130 3.64 -9.56 19.15
N VAL A 131 4.04 -10.61 18.42
CA VAL A 131 4.88 -10.47 17.22
C VAL A 131 4.17 -9.62 16.16
N ARG A 132 2.87 -9.82 15.93
CA ARG A 132 2.11 -9.01 14.96
C ARG A 132 2.06 -7.53 15.35
N GLN A 133 1.79 -7.21 16.61
CA GLN A 133 1.67 -5.83 17.09
C GLN A 133 3.01 -5.13 17.23
N ALA A 134 4.06 -5.86 17.65
CA ALA A 134 5.37 -5.31 17.94
C ALA A 134 6.38 -5.46 16.79
N ALA A 135 6.01 -6.08 15.66
CA ALA A 135 6.93 -6.38 14.55
C ALA A 135 7.78 -5.18 14.12
N GLU A 136 7.14 -4.03 13.88
CA GLU A 136 7.83 -2.81 13.43
C GLU A 136 8.85 -2.34 14.47
N VAL A 137 8.42 -2.25 15.73
CA VAL A 137 9.27 -1.77 16.84
C VAL A 137 10.40 -2.77 17.14
N LEU A 138 10.14 -4.08 17.02
CA LEU A 138 11.13 -5.15 17.17
C LEU A 138 12.18 -5.09 16.08
N CYS A 139 11.79 -4.87 14.82
CA CYS A 139 12.72 -4.71 13.70
C CYS A 139 13.63 -3.51 13.93
N THR A 140 13.08 -2.35 14.28
CA THR A 140 13.86 -1.12 14.50
C THR A 140 14.78 -1.26 15.70
N ALA A 141 14.27 -1.69 16.86
CA ALA A 141 15.09 -1.86 18.06
C ALA A 141 16.14 -2.97 17.88
N GLY A 142 15.79 -4.08 17.21
CA GLY A 142 16.69 -5.19 16.94
C GLY A 142 17.79 -4.85 15.92
N ALA A 143 17.52 -3.96 14.97
CA ALA A 143 18.55 -3.47 14.04
C ALA A 143 19.58 -2.56 14.73
N ILE A 144 19.15 -1.77 15.73
CA ILE A 144 20.01 -0.77 16.39
C ILE A 144 20.74 -1.34 17.61
N ASP A 145 20.03 -2.04 18.50
CA ASP A 145 20.59 -2.67 19.70
C ASP A 145 19.95 -4.06 19.92
N PRO A 146 20.43 -5.08 19.17
CA PRO A 146 19.89 -6.44 19.25
C PRO A 146 20.04 -7.05 20.64
N VAL A 147 21.10 -6.69 21.38
CA VAL A 147 21.39 -7.28 22.70
C VAL A 147 20.35 -6.82 23.71
N THR A 148 20.09 -5.51 23.78
CA THR A 148 19.07 -4.98 24.69
C THR A 148 17.67 -5.43 24.26
N ALA A 149 17.36 -5.43 22.96
CA ALA A 149 16.06 -5.90 22.46
C ALA A 149 15.78 -7.37 22.84
N VAL A 150 16.77 -8.26 22.67
CA VAL A 150 16.68 -9.67 23.09
C VAL A 150 16.46 -9.77 24.58
N ALA A 151 17.21 -9.02 25.39
CA ALA A 151 17.10 -9.06 26.85
C ALA A 151 15.69 -8.62 27.33
N GLU A 152 15.15 -7.54 26.76
CA GLU A 152 13.81 -7.06 27.10
C GLU A 152 12.73 -8.08 26.75
N VAL A 153 12.74 -8.62 25.52
CA VAL A 153 11.75 -9.63 25.07
C VAL A 153 11.87 -10.92 25.88
N ALA A 154 13.09 -11.40 26.10
CA ALA A 154 13.33 -12.63 26.86
C ALA A 154 12.81 -12.51 28.29
N MET A 155 13.14 -11.43 28.99
CA MET A 155 12.83 -11.27 30.42
C MET A 155 11.37 -10.87 30.67
N LYS A 156 10.79 -10.01 29.83
CA LYS A 156 9.46 -9.43 30.08
C LYS A 156 8.32 -10.12 29.34
N VAL A 157 8.61 -10.89 28.28
CA VAL A 157 7.59 -11.59 27.50
C VAL A 157 7.79 -13.10 27.58
N ASN A 158 8.92 -13.62 27.09
CA ASN A 158 9.12 -15.05 26.95
C ASN A 158 9.15 -15.78 28.30
N HIS A 159 9.92 -15.27 29.27
CA HIS A 159 10.02 -15.90 30.59
C HIS A 159 8.66 -15.93 31.31
N PRO A 160 7.89 -14.83 31.40
CA PRO A 160 6.52 -14.87 31.92
C PRO A 160 5.59 -15.85 31.19
N LEU A 161 5.62 -15.90 29.86
CA LEU A 161 4.81 -16.86 29.07
C LEU A 161 5.17 -18.31 29.42
N MET A 162 6.46 -18.65 29.44
CA MET A 162 6.94 -19.99 29.76
C MET A 162 6.72 -20.38 31.24
N ALA A 163 6.72 -19.40 32.13
CA ALA A 163 6.41 -19.61 33.54
C ALA A 163 4.92 -19.91 33.75
N ALA A 164 4.03 -19.25 32.99
CA ALA A 164 2.59 -19.51 33.02
C ALA A 164 2.23 -20.87 32.38
N VAL A 165 2.93 -21.24 31.30
CA VAL A 165 2.69 -22.49 30.57
C VAL A 165 4.00 -23.13 30.11
N GLN A 166 4.28 -24.33 30.61
CA GLN A 166 5.41 -25.15 30.16
C GLN A 166 5.00 -25.96 28.93
N SER A 167 5.31 -25.44 27.74
CA SER A 167 5.09 -26.14 26.46
C SER A 167 6.39 -26.13 25.64
N PRO A 168 6.84 -27.30 25.14
CA PRO A 168 8.07 -27.38 24.33
C PRO A 168 7.93 -26.63 23.00
N GLU A 169 6.71 -26.54 22.45
CA GLU A 169 6.47 -25.75 21.25
C GLU A 169 6.59 -24.25 21.52
N LEU A 170 6.06 -23.79 22.65
CA LEU A 170 6.18 -22.39 23.07
C LEU A 170 7.64 -22.02 23.31
N GLU A 171 8.41 -22.88 23.99
CA GLU A 171 9.85 -22.68 24.19
C GLU A 171 10.60 -22.56 22.85
N ARG A 172 10.31 -23.46 21.91
CA ARG A 172 10.90 -23.43 20.56
C ARG A 172 10.56 -22.12 19.82
N ARG A 173 9.32 -21.66 19.90
CA ARG A 173 8.86 -20.42 19.26
C ARG A 173 9.49 -19.18 19.90
N CYS A 174 9.55 -19.13 21.23
CA CYS A 174 10.23 -18.09 22.00
C CYS A 174 11.72 -18.02 21.62
N ALA A 175 12.42 -19.16 21.56
CA ALA A 175 13.81 -19.21 21.14
C ALA A 175 13.98 -18.72 19.69
N GLY A 176 13.11 -19.16 18.78
CA GLY A 176 13.12 -18.72 17.38
C GLY A 176 12.93 -17.20 17.23
N LEU A 177 12.08 -16.59 18.04
CA LEU A 177 11.90 -15.13 18.07
C LEU A 177 13.20 -14.43 18.51
N LEU A 178 13.86 -14.89 19.57
CA LEU A 178 15.10 -14.27 20.04
C LEU A 178 16.23 -14.39 19.01
N GLU A 179 16.36 -15.55 18.34
CA GLU A 179 17.32 -15.72 17.25
C GLU A 179 17.01 -14.82 16.04
N ALA A 180 15.72 -14.63 15.72
CA ALA A 180 15.32 -13.70 14.67
C ALA A 180 15.72 -12.25 15.00
N ILE A 181 15.54 -11.81 16.25
CA ILE A 181 15.97 -10.47 16.70
C ILE A 181 17.49 -10.33 16.61
N LYS A 182 18.26 -11.33 17.07
CA LYS A 182 19.73 -11.32 16.96
C LYS A 182 20.22 -11.23 15.51
N ALA A 183 19.48 -11.81 14.56
CA ALA A 183 19.82 -11.81 13.15
C ALA A 183 19.39 -10.51 12.42
N MET A 184 18.66 -9.60 13.06
CA MET A 184 18.16 -8.36 12.43
C MET A 184 19.26 -7.47 11.84
N PRO A 185 20.40 -7.18 12.51
CA PRO A 185 21.45 -6.35 11.92
C PRO A 185 21.96 -6.91 10.60
N SER A 186 22.23 -8.21 10.54
CA SER A 186 22.69 -8.87 9.31
C SER A 186 21.63 -8.86 8.20
N THR A 187 20.34 -8.92 8.57
CA THR A 187 19.22 -8.83 7.63
C THR A 187 19.09 -7.42 7.07
N TYR A 188 19.22 -6.41 7.93
CA TYR A 188 19.21 -5.01 7.57
C TYR A 188 20.37 -4.67 6.62
N GLU A 189 21.60 -5.07 6.95
CA GLU A 189 22.78 -4.88 6.10
C GLU A 189 22.63 -5.53 4.71
N ARG A 190 22.01 -6.72 4.66
CA ARG A 190 21.86 -7.47 3.41
C ARG A 190 20.77 -6.90 2.49
N PHE A 191 19.68 -6.39 3.04
CA PHE A 191 18.48 -6.07 2.27
C PHE A 191 18.10 -4.59 2.28
N VAL A 192 18.32 -3.89 3.39
CA VAL A 192 17.88 -2.50 3.57
C VAL A 192 19.01 -1.52 3.26
N ALA A 193 20.22 -1.76 3.80
CA ALA A 193 21.36 -0.87 3.57
C ALA A 193 21.68 -0.63 2.07
N PRO A 194 21.62 -1.63 1.16
CA PRO A 194 21.85 -1.39 -0.27
C PRO A 194 20.77 -0.54 -0.94
N VAL A 195 19.57 -0.53 -0.38
CA VAL A 195 18.45 0.27 -0.87
C VAL A 195 18.62 1.71 -0.38
N GLU A 196 18.92 1.92 0.90
CA GLU A 196 19.21 3.24 1.46
C GLU A 196 20.42 3.91 0.79
N ALA A 197 21.49 3.16 0.53
CA ALA A 197 22.67 3.68 -0.16
C ALA A 197 22.35 4.24 -1.56
N ARG A 198 21.36 3.68 -2.26
CA ARG A 198 20.92 4.19 -3.57
C ARG A 198 20.16 5.51 -3.44
N PHE A 199 19.43 5.72 -2.36
CA PHE A 199 18.74 7.00 -2.12
C PHE A 199 19.73 8.09 -1.72
N VAL A 200 20.67 7.79 -0.80
CA VAL A 200 21.69 8.76 -0.38
C VAL A 200 22.60 9.18 -1.52
N SER A 201 22.97 8.25 -2.42
CA SER A 201 23.83 8.57 -3.58
C SER A 201 23.14 9.53 -4.57
N ASN A 202 21.82 9.40 -4.76
CA ASN A 202 21.07 10.30 -5.64
C ASN A 202 20.99 11.73 -5.07
N ASP A 203 20.89 11.87 -3.75
CA ASP A 203 20.85 13.18 -3.11
C ASP A 203 22.24 13.87 -3.15
N GLN A 204 23.32 13.10 -3.01
CA GLN A 204 24.68 13.66 -2.96
C GLN A 204 25.21 14.11 -4.33
N GLU A 205 24.82 13.45 -5.43
CA GLU A 205 25.14 13.92 -6.79
C GLU A 205 24.49 15.28 -7.11
N THR A 206 23.35 15.61 -6.48
CA THR A 206 22.70 16.91 -6.68
C THR A 206 23.33 18.08 -5.91
N LEU A 207 24.13 17.79 -4.87
CA LEU A 207 24.68 18.83 -3.97
C LEU A 207 26.21 19.03 -4.10
N SER A 208 26.91 18.16 -4.84
CA SER A 208 28.38 18.21 -4.98
C SER A 208 28.88 18.91 -6.24
N THR A 209 27.99 19.41 -7.10
CA THR A 209 28.41 20.21 -8.25
C THR A 209 28.38 21.69 -7.82
N GLU A 210 29.59 22.23 -7.70
CA GLU A 210 29.92 23.65 -7.49
C GLU A 210 28.88 24.60 -8.11
N GLU A 211 28.48 25.64 -7.36
CA GLU A 211 27.56 26.73 -7.73
C GLU A 211 26.77 26.51 -9.04
N PRO A 212 25.45 26.22 -8.99
CA PRO A 212 24.61 26.22 -10.19
C PRO A 212 24.37 27.67 -10.64
N SER A 213 25.41 28.32 -11.17
CA SER A 213 25.30 29.55 -11.98
C SER A 213 25.05 29.22 -13.45
N SER A 214 25.15 27.95 -13.84
CA SER A 214 24.83 27.50 -15.19
C SER A 214 23.33 27.47 -15.37
N ARG A 215 22.82 28.57 -15.92
CA ARG A 215 21.53 28.63 -16.59
C ARG A 215 21.46 27.50 -17.61
N LEU A 216 20.29 26.88 -17.73
CA LEU A 216 20.07 25.77 -18.64
C LEU A 216 19.47 26.32 -19.94
N CYS A 217 20.19 26.23 -21.06
CA CYS A 217 19.66 26.60 -22.37
C CYS A 217 18.99 25.39 -23.00
N LEU A 218 17.73 25.51 -23.37
CA LEU A 218 16.94 24.45 -24.00
C LEU A 218 16.46 24.91 -25.38
N GLN A 219 16.34 24.00 -26.34
CA GLN A 219 15.77 24.29 -27.66
C GLN A 219 14.32 23.80 -27.71
N LEU A 220 13.37 24.73 -27.69
CA LEU A 220 11.96 24.41 -27.93
C LEU A 220 11.73 24.22 -29.42
N LEU A 221 11.35 23.01 -29.80
CA LEU A 221 10.94 22.68 -31.15
C LEU A 221 9.42 22.92 -31.28
N PRO A 222 8.98 23.79 -32.22
CA PRO A 222 7.56 23.96 -32.48
C PRO A 222 6.95 22.64 -32.96
N PRO A 223 5.64 22.45 -32.77
CA PRO A 223 4.96 21.25 -33.22
C PRO A 223 5.16 21.06 -34.72
N GLU A 224 5.62 19.89 -35.14
CA GLU A 224 5.70 19.55 -36.55
C GLU A 224 4.27 19.62 -37.14
N PRO A 225 4.05 20.36 -38.24
CA PRO A 225 2.74 20.41 -38.86
C PRO A 225 2.36 19.01 -39.32
N SER A 226 1.33 18.43 -38.69
CA SER A 226 0.93 17.03 -38.88
C SER A 226 0.43 16.72 -40.29
N GLU A 227 0.12 17.74 -41.10
CA GLU A 227 -0.27 17.56 -42.49
C GLU A 227 0.39 18.62 -43.39
N PRO A 228 0.99 18.21 -44.54
CA PRO A 228 1.37 19.17 -45.55
C PRO A 228 0.08 19.84 -46.07
N PRO A 229 -0.02 21.17 -46.07
CA PRO A 229 -1.22 21.85 -46.54
C PRO A 229 -1.51 21.40 -47.98
N ALA A 230 -2.71 20.84 -48.20
CA ALA A 230 -3.14 20.27 -49.48
C ALA A 230 -3.30 21.31 -50.62
N GLY A 231 -2.91 22.56 -50.40
CA GLY A 231 -2.89 23.63 -51.39
C GLY A 231 -1.59 24.40 -51.28
N GLY A 232 -0.94 24.66 -52.41
CA GLY A 232 0.35 25.36 -52.55
C GLY A 232 0.31 26.85 -52.16
N ALA A 233 -0.27 27.17 -51.01
CA ALA A 233 -0.15 28.47 -50.38
C ALA A 233 1.30 28.65 -49.89
N GLU A 234 1.85 29.82 -50.20
CA GLU A 234 3.23 30.19 -49.96
C GLU A 234 3.67 29.86 -48.53
N LYS A 235 4.80 29.14 -48.41
CA LYS A 235 5.47 28.81 -47.14
C LYS A 235 5.63 30.10 -46.33
N GLY A 236 4.77 30.28 -45.33
CA GLY A 236 5.05 31.23 -44.25
C GLY A 236 6.39 30.89 -43.60
N PRO A 237 7.06 31.87 -42.96
CA PRO A 237 8.35 31.64 -42.31
C PRO A 237 8.20 30.52 -41.29
N MET A 238 8.79 29.35 -41.57
CA MET A 238 8.88 28.26 -40.61
C MET A 238 9.64 28.78 -39.40
N GLY A 239 8.99 28.81 -38.24
CA GLY A 239 9.66 29.08 -36.98
C GLY A 239 10.77 28.04 -36.79
N GLY A 240 12.01 28.50 -36.71
CA GLY A 240 13.13 27.64 -36.32
C GLY A 240 13.02 27.21 -34.85
N PRO A 241 13.93 26.33 -34.39
CA PRO A 241 14.07 26.04 -32.96
C PRO A 241 14.21 27.35 -32.17
N ILE A 242 13.49 27.43 -31.06
CA ILE A 242 13.50 28.60 -30.17
C ILE A 242 14.36 28.27 -28.97
N GLU A 243 15.46 29.00 -28.78
CA GLU A 243 16.32 28.83 -27.61
C GLU A 243 15.70 29.53 -26.39
N VAL A 244 15.59 28.79 -25.29
CA VAL A 244 15.02 29.25 -24.02
C VAL A 244 16.03 29.01 -22.91
N GLU A 245 16.46 30.10 -22.28
CA GLU A 245 17.35 30.07 -21.13
C GLU A 245 16.51 30.01 -19.84
N MET A 246 16.75 28.98 -19.03
CA MET A 246 16.06 28.75 -17.76
C MET A 246 17.01 29.04 -16.58
N PRO A 247 16.54 29.72 -15.52
CA PRO A 247 17.35 29.96 -14.34
C PRO A 247 17.65 28.63 -13.61
N ALA A 248 18.73 28.62 -12.83
CA ALA A 248 19.04 27.51 -11.95
C ALA A 248 17.89 27.25 -10.96
N GLY A 249 17.57 25.97 -10.75
CA GLY A 249 16.44 25.56 -9.92
C GLY A 249 15.07 25.68 -10.59
N ALA A 250 14.99 26.11 -11.85
CA ALA A 250 13.73 26.09 -12.60
C ALA A 250 13.12 24.70 -12.64
N THR A 251 11.80 24.66 -12.52
CA THR A 251 11.00 23.44 -12.55
C THR A 251 10.42 23.19 -13.94
N VAL A 252 9.88 21.98 -14.16
CA VAL A 252 9.09 21.66 -15.35
C VAL A 252 7.90 22.61 -15.51
N ALA A 253 7.27 23.05 -14.42
CA ALA A 253 6.19 24.03 -14.44
C ALA A 253 6.67 25.39 -14.99
N ASP A 254 7.86 25.85 -14.60
CA ASP A 254 8.44 27.10 -15.12
C ASP A 254 8.72 27.01 -16.62
N LEU A 255 9.26 25.88 -17.08
CA LEU A 255 9.49 25.64 -18.50
C LEU A 255 8.18 25.61 -19.30
N LYS A 256 7.13 24.97 -18.76
CA LYS A 256 5.79 24.98 -19.36
C LYS A 256 5.20 26.39 -19.44
N ALA A 257 5.30 27.16 -18.36
CA ALA A 257 4.85 28.54 -18.31
C ALA A 257 5.60 29.40 -19.35
N ARG A 258 6.91 29.19 -19.49
CA ARG A 258 7.73 29.89 -20.49
C ARG A 258 7.36 29.49 -21.92
N ALA A 259 7.18 28.19 -22.19
CA ALA A 259 6.74 27.70 -23.50
C ALA A 259 5.34 28.24 -23.87
N ALA A 260 4.43 28.35 -22.90
CA ALA A 260 3.06 28.83 -23.12
C ALA A 260 2.98 30.33 -23.42
N GLN A 261 4.00 31.10 -23.04
CA GLN A 261 4.13 32.50 -23.47
C GLN A 261 4.56 32.63 -24.94
N MET A 262 5.17 31.59 -25.51
CA MET A 262 5.70 31.59 -26.88
C MET A 262 4.77 30.89 -27.86
N VAL A 263 4.04 29.89 -27.38
CA VAL A 263 3.06 29.11 -28.16
C VAL A 263 1.69 29.31 -27.52
N GLU A 264 0.76 29.90 -28.27
CA GLU A 264 -0.59 30.15 -27.80
C GLU A 264 -1.35 28.82 -27.61
N GLY A 265 -1.80 28.55 -26.38
CA GLY A 265 -2.70 27.44 -26.06
C GLY A 265 -2.16 26.46 -25.00
N PRO A 266 -2.98 25.47 -24.62
CA PRO A 266 -2.56 24.42 -23.72
C PRO A 266 -1.54 23.51 -24.44
N LEU A 267 -0.46 23.15 -23.75
CA LEU A 267 0.66 22.43 -24.35
C LEU A 267 1.22 21.34 -23.45
N ARG A 268 1.83 20.35 -24.09
CA ARG A 268 2.61 19.27 -23.50
C ARG A 268 4.05 19.39 -23.96
N LEU A 269 4.98 19.09 -23.07
CA LEU A 269 6.41 19.14 -23.35
C LEU A 269 6.99 17.74 -23.29
N ARG A 270 7.72 17.34 -24.33
CA ARG A 270 8.40 16.04 -24.41
C ARG A 270 9.86 16.26 -24.81
N VAL A 271 10.79 15.62 -24.12
CA VAL A 271 12.19 15.61 -24.56
C VAL A 271 12.28 14.80 -25.85
N LYS A 272 12.96 15.31 -26.89
CA LYS A 272 13.03 14.60 -28.17
C LYS A 272 13.69 13.23 -28.01
N GLY A 273 12.94 12.17 -28.31
CA GLY A 273 13.36 10.77 -28.09
C GLY A 273 13.32 10.31 -26.62
N GLY A 274 12.77 11.13 -25.71
CA GLY A 274 12.68 10.89 -24.28
C GLY A 274 11.25 10.91 -23.73
N PRO A 275 11.11 10.92 -22.39
CA PRO A 275 9.82 10.86 -21.72
C PRO A 275 9.03 12.18 -21.83
N LEU A 276 7.73 12.07 -21.58
CA LEU A 276 6.83 13.21 -21.41
C LEU A 276 7.09 13.89 -20.05
N LEU A 277 7.14 15.22 -20.04
CA LEU A 277 7.38 16.01 -18.82
C LEU A 277 6.07 16.26 -18.06
N GLU A 278 5.63 15.29 -17.26
CA GLU A 278 4.36 15.36 -16.53
C GLU A 278 4.46 16.06 -15.17
N ALA A 279 5.48 15.73 -14.37
CA ALA A 279 5.63 16.23 -13.00
C ALA A 279 6.02 17.71 -12.96
N GLY A 280 5.09 18.59 -12.57
CA GLY A 280 5.29 20.04 -12.55
C GLY A 280 6.41 20.51 -11.62
N ASP A 281 6.54 19.89 -10.45
CA ASP A 281 7.45 20.34 -9.39
C ASP A 281 8.89 19.79 -9.54
N ALA A 282 9.14 18.96 -10.56
CA ALA A 282 10.46 18.40 -10.80
C ALA A 282 11.43 19.48 -11.29
N VAL A 283 12.60 19.61 -10.66
CA VAL A 283 13.68 20.52 -11.06
C VAL A 283 14.29 20.03 -12.38
N LEU A 284 14.43 20.91 -13.37
CA LEU A 284 14.85 20.55 -14.74
C LEU A 284 16.18 19.79 -14.79
N VAL A 285 17.15 20.16 -13.95
CA VAL A 285 18.50 19.56 -13.89
C VAL A 285 18.47 18.08 -13.49
N GLY A 286 17.43 17.63 -12.79
CA GLY A 286 17.27 16.23 -12.36
C GLY A 286 16.42 15.38 -13.30
N VAL A 287 15.88 15.96 -14.38
CA VAL A 287 15.00 15.22 -15.29
C VAL A 287 15.83 14.51 -16.35
N GLY A 288 15.74 13.19 -16.39
CA GLY A 288 16.49 12.36 -17.34
C GLY A 288 16.29 12.81 -18.79
N GLY A 289 17.39 13.19 -19.45
CA GLY A 289 17.41 13.64 -20.85
C GLY A 289 17.37 15.16 -21.05
N LEU A 290 17.17 15.96 -19.99
CA LEU A 290 17.28 17.42 -20.04
C LEU A 290 18.70 17.85 -19.65
N GLN A 291 19.51 18.13 -20.67
CA GLN A 291 20.84 18.71 -20.55
C GLN A 291 20.91 20.04 -21.33
N ASP A 292 21.99 20.80 -21.17
CA ASP A 292 22.18 22.03 -21.93
C ASP A 292 22.16 21.75 -23.45
N GLY A 293 21.38 22.55 -24.17
CA GLY A 293 21.07 22.37 -25.59
C GLY A 293 20.04 21.27 -25.91
N ALA A 294 19.42 20.63 -24.92
CA ALA A 294 18.43 19.58 -25.18
C ALA A 294 17.22 20.11 -25.96
N GLU A 295 16.76 19.30 -26.92
CA GLU A 295 15.59 19.60 -27.75
C GLU A 295 14.32 19.12 -27.05
N VAL A 296 13.39 20.04 -26.80
CA VAL A 296 12.09 19.78 -26.19
C VAL A 296 11.01 20.07 -27.22
N VAL A 297 10.26 19.04 -27.59
CA VAL A 297 9.13 19.14 -28.51
C VAL A 297 7.93 19.69 -27.77
N VAL A 298 7.37 20.78 -28.30
CA VAL A 298 6.12 21.37 -27.82
C VAL A 298 4.97 20.76 -28.61
N GLU A 299 4.16 19.95 -27.95
CA GLU A 299 2.97 19.33 -28.53
C GLU A 299 1.73 20.11 -28.04
N PRO A 300 0.75 20.43 -28.91
CA PRO A 300 -0.51 20.97 -28.43
C PRO A 300 -1.18 19.96 -27.50
N ASP A 301 -1.64 20.42 -26.35
CA ASP A 301 -2.41 19.58 -25.44
C ASP A 301 -3.83 19.48 -26.01
N THR A 302 -4.01 18.53 -26.92
CA THR A 302 -5.33 18.16 -27.44
C THR A 302 -6.08 17.40 -26.34
N LEU A 303 -6.50 18.14 -25.31
CA LEU A 303 -7.47 17.66 -24.32
C LEU A 303 -8.86 17.45 -24.94
N ASP A 304 -9.05 17.83 -26.21
CA ASP A 304 -10.20 17.45 -27.01
C ASP A 304 -9.96 16.11 -27.72
N SER A 305 -10.70 15.08 -27.26
CA SER A 305 -11.14 13.89 -28.01
C SER A 305 -10.79 12.52 -27.40
N GLU A 306 -11.10 12.32 -26.12
CA GLU A 306 -11.70 11.03 -25.70
C GLU A 306 -13.15 11.17 -25.20
N TYR A 307 -13.68 12.39 -25.09
CA TYR A 307 -15.10 12.62 -24.84
C TYR A 307 -15.78 13.22 -26.07
N PRO A 308 -16.60 12.45 -26.80
CA PRO A 308 -17.36 12.98 -27.92
C PRO A 308 -18.34 14.08 -27.47
N ALA A 309 -18.46 15.13 -28.28
CA ALA A 309 -19.20 16.37 -28.00
C ALA A 309 -20.68 16.21 -27.57
N TRP A 310 -21.26 15.02 -27.69
CA TRP A 310 -22.63 14.74 -27.23
C TRP A 310 -22.74 14.55 -25.70
N MET A 311 -21.63 14.44 -24.96
CA MET A 311 -21.65 14.34 -23.49
C MET A 311 -21.74 15.70 -22.75
N ALA A 312 -21.72 16.83 -23.46
CA ALA A 312 -21.74 18.18 -22.85
C ALA A 312 -23.16 18.78 -22.65
N ALA A 313 -24.16 17.97 -22.28
CA ALA A 313 -25.50 18.47 -21.94
C ALA A 313 -25.89 18.10 -20.49
N PRO A 314 -26.23 19.07 -19.62
CA PRO A 314 -26.66 18.77 -18.27
C PRO A 314 -28.10 18.22 -18.26
N PRO A 315 -28.42 17.14 -17.53
CA PRO A 315 -29.79 16.69 -17.39
C PRO A 315 -30.58 17.66 -16.52
N ARG A 316 -31.75 18.06 -17.04
CA ARG A 316 -32.77 18.84 -16.34
C ARG A 316 -33.25 18.11 -15.09
N ALA A 317 -33.30 18.82 -13.98
CA ALA A 317 -33.90 18.40 -12.72
C ALA A 317 -35.35 17.95 -12.89
N ARG A 318 -35.71 16.86 -12.20
CA ARG A 318 -37.11 16.48 -11.91
C ARG A 318 -37.30 16.36 -10.40
N PRO A 319 -38.54 16.60 -9.92
CA PRO A 319 -38.79 17.07 -8.56
C PRO A 319 -38.86 15.93 -7.54
N ALA A 320 -38.58 16.32 -6.29
CA ALA A 320 -38.77 15.52 -5.10
C ALA A 320 -40.22 15.07 -4.93
N VAL A 321 -40.41 13.80 -4.60
CA VAL A 321 -41.64 13.23 -4.06
C VAL A 321 -41.27 12.57 -2.74
N GLY A 322 -41.86 13.07 -1.65
CA GLY A 322 -41.73 12.51 -0.32
C GLY A 322 -42.69 11.35 -0.07
N GLY A 323 -42.49 10.66 1.06
CA GLY A 323 -43.49 9.75 1.61
C GLY A 323 -42.93 8.71 2.56
N SER A 324 -43.21 8.92 3.86
CA SER A 324 -43.64 7.95 4.88
C SER A 324 -42.79 6.69 5.10
N SER A 325 -42.12 6.54 6.26
CA SER A 325 -42.69 6.14 7.56
C SER A 325 -43.53 4.86 7.48
N LEU A 326 -42.94 3.73 7.92
CA LEU A 326 -43.65 2.60 8.50
C LEU A 326 -42.70 1.83 9.43
N SER A 327 -42.99 1.95 10.72
CA SER A 327 -42.54 1.11 11.82
C SER A 327 -43.15 -0.29 11.72
N LEU A 328 -42.34 -1.34 11.84
CA LEU A 328 -42.83 -2.70 12.09
C LEU A 328 -42.11 -3.32 13.30
N GLN A 329 -42.86 -3.47 14.38
CA GLN A 329 -42.57 -4.32 15.52
C GLN A 329 -42.60 -5.80 15.10
N ARG A 330 -41.69 -6.61 15.67
CA ARG A 330 -41.96 -8.03 15.86
C ARG A 330 -41.23 -8.59 17.07
N ASP A 331 -42.02 -8.86 18.11
CA ASP A 331 -41.73 -9.75 19.24
C ASP A 331 -41.64 -11.22 18.78
N GLY A 332 -40.89 -12.04 19.52
CA GLY A 332 -41.11 -13.49 19.54
C GLY A 332 -39.89 -14.36 19.92
N PRO A 333 -39.84 -14.93 21.13
CA PRO A 333 -38.73 -15.75 21.64
C PRO A 333 -38.85 -17.24 21.29
N GLY A 334 -37.76 -17.99 21.43
CA GLY A 334 -37.78 -19.46 21.35
C GLY A 334 -36.49 -20.12 21.88
N GLU A 335 -36.57 -20.66 23.10
CA GLU A 335 -35.69 -21.69 23.65
C GLU A 335 -35.68 -22.96 22.79
N VAL A 336 -34.57 -23.72 22.75
CA VAL A 336 -34.47 -25.13 23.18
C VAL A 336 -33.03 -25.69 23.11
N SER A 337 -32.50 -26.05 24.28
CA SER A 337 -31.91 -27.34 24.69
C SER A 337 -30.95 -28.19 23.80
N ALA A 338 -29.87 -28.60 24.48
CA ALA A 338 -29.33 -29.98 24.64
C ALA A 338 -28.10 -30.46 23.84
N LEU A 339 -26.96 -30.48 24.56
CA LEU A 339 -26.05 -31.60 24.83
C LEU A 339 -25.92 -32.73 23.79
N SER A 340 -24.69 -32.95 23.29
CA SER A 340 -24.16 -34.30 23.09
C SER A 340 -22.63 -34.31 23.03
N SER A 341 -22.01 -34.99 24.00
CA SER A 341 -20.58 -35.21 24.13
C SER A 341 -20.17 -36.51 23.43
N GLN A 342 -19.06 -36.52 22.69
CA GLN A 342 -18.34 -37.74 22.29
C GLN A 342 -16.81 -37.59 22.35
N PRO A 343 -16.07 -38.71 22.55
CA PRO A 343 -14.72 -38.70 23.09
C PRO A 343 -13.59 -38.58 22.06
N VAL A 344 -12.49 -38.02 22.56
CA VAL A 344 -11.20 -37.75 21.91
C VAL A 344 -10.38 -39.04 21.69
N PRO A 345 -9.82 -39.27 20.49
CA PRO A 345 -8.72 -40.21 20.30
C PRO A 345 -7.34 -39.55 20.49
N THR A 346 -6.44 -40.29 21.12
CA THR A 346 -5.03 -39.95 21.39
C THR A 346 -4.18 -39.86 20.12
N PRO A 347 -3.23 -38.90 20.02
CA PRO A 347 -2.35 -38.80 18.84
C PRO A 347 -1.09 -39.67 18.96
N ALA A 348 -0.72 -40.24 17.81
CA ALA A 348 0.55 -40.93 17.57
C ALA A 348 1.70 -39.93 17.38
N VAL A 349 2.90 -40.34 17.81
CA VAL A 349 4.17 -39.61 17.73
C VAL A 349 4.65 -39.46 16.27
N PRO A 350 4.91 -38.25 15.74
CA PRO A 350 5.66 -38.07 14.50
C PRO A 350 7.14 -37.73 14.75
N LYS A 351 7.96 -38.27 13.85
CA LYS A 351 9.42 -38.15 13.78
C LYS A 351 9.85 -36.72 13.42
N ALA A 352 11.03 -36.35 13.91
CA ALA A 352 11.70 -35.07 13.67
C ALA A 352 11.72 -34.67 12.18
N GLN A 353 11.10 -33.53 11.87
CA GLN A 353 11.26 -32.82 10.61
C GLN A 353 12.06 -31.53 10.85
N THR A 354 13.14 -31.40 10.11
CA THR A 354 14.00 -30.21 10.01
C THR A 354 13.21 -29.02 9.46
N VAL A 355 13.17 -27.93 10.21
CA VAL A 355 12.49 -26.68 9.84
C VAL A 355 13.49 -25.75 9.13
N HIS A 356 13.45 -25.76 7.81
CA HIS A 356 13.83 -24.63 6.97
C HIS A 356 12.53 -24.13 6.35
N ASP A 357 12.03 -22.97 6.78
CA ASP A 357 11.11 -22.07 6.06
C ASP A 357 10.25 -21.28 7.06
N PHE A 358 10.80 -20.19 7.60
CA PHE A 358 10.02 -19.19 8.34
C PHE A 358 10.32 -17.74 7.92
N GLY A 359 11.09 -17.51 6.87
CA GLY A 359 11.41 -16.17 6.40
C GLY A 359 11.18 -16.05 4.91
N CYS A 360 10.04 -15.48 4.48
CA CYS A 360 9.91 -14.73 3.21
C CYS A 360 8.47 -14.32 2.79
N THR A 361 7.46 -14.29 3.67
CA THR A 361 6.10 -13.88 3.24
C THR A 361 5.93 -12.36 3.12
N CYS A 362 6.54 -11.54 3.98
CA CYS A 362 6.37 -10.07 3.90
C CYS A 362 7.05 -9.40 2.69
N PHE A 363 8.17 -9.93 2.19
CA PHE A 363 8.93 -9.29 1.10
C PHE A 363 8.44 -9.66 -0.31
N ARG A 364 7.75 -10.79 -0.49
CA ARG A 364 7.30 -11.23 -1.83
C ARG A 364 6.17 -10.36 -2.41
N CYS A 365 5.37 -9.70 -1.56
CA CYS A 365 4.30 -8.82 -2.02
C CYS A 365 4.81 -7.49 -2.63
N ILE A 366 6.00 -7.01 -2.22
CA ILE A 366 6.53 -5.73 -2.72
C ILE A 366 7.18 -5.89 -4.11
N LYS A 367 7.88 -7.00 -4.38
CA LYS A 367 8.58 -7.21 -5.66
C LYS A 367 7.66 -7.47 -6.87
N ARG A 368 6.46 -8.04 -6.67
CA ARG A 368 5.57 -8.36 -7.81
C ARG A 368 4.84 -7.15 -8.42
N ARG A 369 4.79 -6.00 -7.74
CA ARG A 369 4.15 -4.77 -8.25
C ARG A 369 5.08 -3.88 -9.10
N GLN A 370 6.39 -4.01 -8.95
CA GLN A 370 7.40 -3.18 -9.63
C GLN A 370 7.80 -3.69 -11.03
N PHE A 371 7.43 -4.92 -11.42
CA PHE A 371 7.80 -5.51 -12.71
C PHE A 371 6.64 -5.60 -13.74
N ARG A 372 5.54 -4.88 -13.50
CA ARG A 372 4.38 -4.80 -14.42
C ARG A 372 3.96 -3.36 -14.74
N ARG A 373 4.85 -2.40 -14.61
CA ARG A 373 4.68 -1.05 -15.16
C ARG A 373 5.83 -0.72 -16.07
#